data_AF-A0A022J4X1-F1
#
_entry.id   AF-A0A022J4X1-F1
#
_cell.length_a   1.000
_cell.length_b   1.000
_cell.length_c   1.000
_cell.angle_alpha   90.00
_cell.angle_beta   90.00
_cell.angle_gamma   90.00
#
_symmetry.space_group_name_H-M   'P 1'
#
loop_
_entity.id
_entity.type
_entity.pdbx_description
1 polymer ?
#
loop_
_entity_poly.entity_id
_entity_poly.type
_entity_poly.pdbx_seq_one_letter_code
_entity_poly.pdbx_strand_id
1 'polypeptide(L)'
;MSQAMFPCSVHIQAERHTRNYHPALLLQTQNLEEIQNTLILPGSQIFREQQTIHLRLGTEEIKVYLLKAQLITQSFIQFHFELLNEQQQGLLDQFMMKKGNNSSTQDLWEALK
;
A
#
# COMPACT_ATOMS: atom_id res chain seq x y z
N MET A 1 -16.97 8.51 7.22
CA MET A 1 -16.03 7.64 6.49
C MET A 1 -14.85 8.50 6.09
N SER A 2 -13.63 8.07 6.42
CA SER A 2 -12.40 8.75 6.02
C SER A 2 -11.54 7.80 5.18
N GLN A 3 -10.76 8.38 4.27
CA GLN A 3 -9.81 7.64 3.46
C GLN A 3 -8.47 8.35 3.49
N ALA A 4 -7.40 7.56 3.62
CA ALA A 4 -6.04 8.03 3.54
C ALA A 4 -5.27 7.20 2.49
N MET A 5 -4.49 7.88 1.67
CA MET A 5 -3.71 7.28 0.59
C MET A 5 -2.22 7.47 0.85
N PHE A 6 -1.48 6.37 0.77
CA PHE A 6 -0.04 6.37 1.03
C PHE A 6 0.70 5.83 -0.20
N PRO A 7 1.45 6.69 -0.92
CA PRO A 7 2.28 6.26 -2.03
C PRO A 7 3.35 5.26 -1.58
N CYS A 8 3.43 4.14 -2.26
CA CYS A 8 4.39 3.08 -2.01
C CYS A 8 4.82 2.43 -3.34
N SER A 9 5.63 1.38 -3.26
CA SER A 9 6.00 0.60 -4.46
C SER A 9 6.01 -0.88 -4.14
N VAL A 10 5.77 -1.70 -5.15
CA VAL A 10 5.75 -3.15 -5.01
C VAL A 10 6.65 -3.81 -6.04
N HIS A 11 7.12 -5.01 -5.74
CA HIS A 11 7.74 -5.87 -6.74
C HIS A 11 7.38 -7.33 -6.51
N ILE A 12 7.50 -8.12 -7.57
CA ILE A 12 7.46 -9.58 -7.50
C ILE A 12 8.89 -10.06 -7.57
N GLN A 13 9.25 -11.05 -6.75
CA GLN A 13 10.54 -11.69 -6.82
C GLN A 13 10.59 -12.63 -8.04
N ALA A 14 10.73 -12.05 -9.23
CA ALA A 14 10.80 -12.79 -10.49
C ALA A 14 12.23 -13.23 -10.83
N GLU A 15 13.26 -12.46 -10.45
CA GLU A 15 14.67 -12.75 -10.74
C GLU A 15 15.61 -12.37 -9.58
N ARG A 16 16.73 -13.07 -9.45
CA ARG A 16 17.67 -12.93 -8.31
C ARG A 16 18.40 -11.58 -8.26
N HIS A 17 18.42 -10.80 -9.36
CA HIS A 17 19.32 -9.64 -9.49
C HIS A 17 18.63 -8.33 -9.88
N THR A 18 17.34 -8.33 -10.21
CA THR A 18 16.60 -7.13 -10.62
C THR A 18 15.30 -7.02 -9.83
N ARG A 19 15.14 -5.92 -9.07
CA ARG A 19 13.88 -5.57 -8.41
C ARG A 19 13.16 -4.56 -9.29
N ASN A 20 12.20 -5.04 -10.07
CA ASN A 20 11.34 -4.18 -10.88
C ASN A 20 10.23 -3.62 -10.01
N TYR A 21 10.47 -2.42 -9.46
CA TYR A 21 9.49 -1.73 -8.64
C TYR A 21 8.39 -1.12 -9.52
N HIS A 22 7.15 -1.39 -9.15
CA HIS A 22 5.96 -0.78 -9.71
C HIS A 22 5.36 0.19 -8.70
N PRO A 23 4.84 1.36 -9.14
CA PRO A 23 4.14 2.28 -8.25
C PRO A 23 2.88 1.62 -7.70
N ALA A 24 2.57 1.90 -6.44
CA ALA A 24 1.38 1.40 -5.76
C ALA A 24 0.81 2.46 -4.80
N LEU A 25 -0.46 2.31 -4.44
CA LEU A 25 -1.08 3.10 -3.36
C LEU A 25 -1.61 2.16 -2.29
N LEU A 26 -1.17 2.39 -1.05
CA LEU A 26 -1.80 1.80 0.13
C LEU A 26 -2.97 2.69 0.51
N LEU A 27 -4.18 2.15 0.46
CA LEU A 27 -5.42 2.84 0.80
C LEU A 27 -5.92 2.33 2.14
N GLN A 28 -6.01 3.23 3.12
CA GLN A 28 -6.71 2.98 4.38
C GLN A 28 -8.10 3.59 4.29
N THR A 29 -9.13 2.77 4.48
CA THR A 29 -10.52 3.21 4.57
C THR A 29 -11.02 2.94 5.98
N GLN A 30 -11.56 3.97 6.64
CA GLN A 30 -12.16 3.84 7.96
C GLN A 30 -13.68 4.04 7.85
N ASN A 31 -14.40 2.98 8.16
CA ASN A 31 -15.83 2.97 8.37
C ASN A 31 -16.13 3.02 9.88
N LEU A 32 -17.42 3.00 10.26
CA LEU A 32 -17.83 3.17 11.67
C LEU A 32 -17.24 2.12 12.62
N GLU A 33 -16.97 0.90 12.13
CA GLU A 33 -16.58 -0.24 12.96
C GLU A 33 -15.24 -0.88 12.53
N GLU A 34 -14.72 -0.54 11.34
CA GLU A 34 -13.59 -1.24 10.75
C GLU A 34 -12.63 -0.30 10.03
N ILE A 35 -11.33 -0.54 10.23
CA ILE A 35 -10.24 0.05 9.45
C ILE A 35 -9.75 -1.02 8.49
N GLN A 36 -9.81 -0.71 7.20
CA GLN A 36 -9.41 -1.63 6.15
C GLN A 36 -8.26 -1.05 5.34
N ASN A 37 -7.20 -1.83 5.18
CA ASN A 37 -6.07 -1.50 4.32
C ASN A 37 -6.16 -2.33 3.02
N THR A 38 -5.97 -1.67 1.88
CA THR A 38 -5.94 -2.31 0.55
C THR A 38 -4.83 -1.72 -0.30
N LEU A 39 -4.44 -2.42 -1.37
CA LEU A 39 -3.42 -1.96 -2.32
C LEU A 39 -4.02 -1.71 -3.68
N ILE A 40 -3.83 -0.51 -4.22
CA ILE A 40 -4.10 -0.22 -5.63
C ILE A 40 -2.81 -0.45 -6.41
N LEU A 41 -2.85 -1.41 -7.33
CA LEU A 41 -1.74 -1.82 -8.17
C LEU A 41 -2.06 -1.54 -9.65
N PRO A 42 -1.03 -1.35 -10.51
CA PRO A 42 -1.23 -1.27 -11.94
C PRO A 42 -1.90 -2.55 -12.46
N GLY A 43 -2.96 -2.39 -13.26
CA GLY A 43 -3.76 -3.46 -13.87
C GLY A 43 -3.06 -4.20 -15.01
N SER A 44 -1.73 -4.23 -15.01
CA SER A 44 -0.98 -5.11 -15.88
C SER A 44 -1.18 -6.57 -15.44
N GLN A 45 -1.03 -7.53 -16.34
CA GLN A 45 -1.12 -8.99 -16.05
C GLN A 45 -0.06 -9.52 -15.06
N ILE A 46 0.68 -8.61 -14.43
CA ILE A 46 1.79 -8.82 -13.51
C ILE A 46 1.27 -9.27 -12.13
N PHE A 47 0.23 -8.61 -11.61
CA PHE A 47 -0.30 -8.87 -10.27
C PHE A 47 -1.58 -9.70 -10.32
N ARG A 48 -1.68 -10.70 -9.44
CA ARG A 48 -2.81 -11.65 -9.39
C ARG A 48 -3.19 -11.97 -7.95
N GLU A 49 -4.42 -12.43 -7.75
CA GLU A 49 -4.82 -13.01 -6.48
C GLU A 49 -3.92 -14.22 -6.14
N GLN A 50 -3.83 -14.55 -4.86
CA GLN A 50 -3.03 -15.67 -4.35
C GLN A 50 -1.53 -15.55 -4.65
N GLN A 51 -1.04 -14.31 -4.69
CA GLN A 51 0.36 -13.98 -4.99
C GLN A 51 0.99 -13.27 -3.80
N THR A 52 2.16 -13.74 -3.36
CA THR A 52 3.00 -12.98 -2.45
C THR A 52 3.81 -11.95 -3.22
N ILE A 53 3.71 -10.69 -2.81
CA ILE A 53 4.53 -9.60 -3.35
C ILE A 53 5.31 -8.92 -2.24
N HIS A 54 6.31 -8.14 -2.62
CA HIS A 54 7.07 -7.30 -1.72
C HIS A 54 6.54 -5.88 -1.79
N LEU A 55 6.10 -5.34 -0.65
CA LEU A 55 5.64 -3.98 -0.47
C LEU A 55 6.74 -3.15 0.18
N ARG A 56 7.22 -2.14 -0.54
CA ARG A 56 8.23 -1.20 -0.06
C ARG A 56 7.56 0.03 0.55
N LEU A 57 7.83 0.22 1.84
CA LEU A 57 7.31 1.27 2.71
C LEU A 57 8.46 2.24 3.05
N GLY A 58 8.82 3.11 2.10
CA GLY A 58 9.99 3.98 2.22
C GLY A 58 11.31 3.20 2.10
N THR A 59 12.03 3.06 3.21
CA THR A 59 13.28 2.26 3.30
C THR A 59 13.03 0.81 3.68
N GLU A 60 11.86 0.51 4.25
CA GLU A 60 11.49 -0.83 4.70
C GLU A 60 10.79 -1.62 3.59
N GLU A 61 10.87 -2.94 3.67
CA GLU A 61 10.19 -3.85 2.75
C GLU A 61 9.51 -4.98 3.53
N ILE A 62 8.23 -5.18 3.28
CA ILE A 62 7.43 -6.26 3.88
C ILE A 62 6.87 -7.16 2.78
N LYS A 63 6.52 -8.40 3.13
CA LYS A 63 5.80 -9.30 2.22
C LYS A 63 4.32 -9.23 2.51
N VAL A 64 3.51 -9.15 1.47
CA VAL A 64 2.05 -9.20 1.57
C VAL A 64 1.50 -10.24 0.63
N TYR A 65 0.44 -10.91 1.05
CA TYR A 65 -0.26 -11.89 0.25
C TYR A 65 -1.52 -11.28 -0.35
N LEU A 66 -1.61 -11.22 -1.67
CA LEU A 66 -2.76 -10.65 -2.37
C LEU A 66 -3.95 -11.61 -2.32
N LEU A 67 -5.09 -11.11 -1.84
CA LEU A 67 -6.35 -11.83 -1.76
C LEU A 67 -7.28 -11.36 -2.88
N LYS A 68 -8.49 -10.92 -2.52
CA LYS A 68 -9.54 -10.50 -3.44
C LYS A 68 -9.17 -9.25 -4.23
N ALA A 69 -9.29 -9.34 -5.54
CA ALA A 69 -9.13 -8.27 -6.51
C ALA A 69 -10.48 -7.60 -6.82
N GLN A 70 -10.44 -6.27 -6.97
CA GLN A 70 -11.52 -5.47 -7.51
C GLN A 70 -10.96 -4.58 -8.60
N LEU A 71 -11.46 -4.74 -9.82
CA LEU A 71 -11.10 -3.87 -10.93
C LEU A 71 -11.64 -2.46 -10.66
N ILE A 72 -10.76 -1.45 -10.63
CA ILE A 72 -11.18 -0.04 -10.58
C ILE A 72 -11.33 0.47 -12.02
N THR A 73 -10.29 0.29 -12.82
CA THR A 73 -10.26 0.60 -14.26
C THR A 73 -9.43 -0.44 -14.99
N GLN A 74 -9.37 -0.39 -16.33
CA GLN A 74 -8.49 -1.26 -17.11
C GLN A 74 -7.00 -1.11 -16.75
N SER A 75 -6.61 -0.01 -16.10
CA SER A 75 -5.22 0.27 -15.72
C SER A 75 -4.93 0.06 -14.25
N PHE A 76 -5.94 -0.22 -13.40
CA PHE A 76 -5.76 -0.32 -11.95
C PHE A 76 -6.69 -1.35 -11.30
N ILE A 77 -6.11 -2.15 -10.41
CA ILE A 77 -6.81 -3.18 -9.63
C ILE A 77 -6.52 -2.92 -8.15
N GLN A 78 -7.58 -2.97 -7.33
CA GLN A 78 -7.47 -2.91 -5.89
C GLN A 78 -7.47 -4.32 -5.30
N PHE A 79 -6.50 -4.61 -4.44
CA PHE A 79 -6.37 -5.88 -3.76
C PHE A 79 -6.60 -5.71 -2.26
N HIS A 80 -7.35 -6.63 -1.69
CA HIS A 80 -7.20 -6.98 -0.28
C HIS A 80 -5.88 -7.71 -0.11
N PHE A 81 -5.25 -7.57 1.06
CA PHE A 81 -4.02 -8.29 1.34
C PHE A 81 -3.94 -8.69 2.82
N GLU A 82 -3.14 -9.71 3.08
CA GLU A 82 -2.74 -10.11 4.42
C GLU A 82 -1.25 -9.92 4.61
N LEU A 83 -0.87 -9.59 5.85
CA LEU A 83 0.52 -9.60 6.28
C LEU A 83 0.92 -11.01 6.68
N LEU A 84 2.19 -11.35 6.48
CA LEU A 84 2.69 -12.68 6.82
C LEU A 84 2.94 -12.86 8.32
N ASN A 85 3.07 -11.76 9.08
CA ASN A 85 3.25 -11.79 10.52
C ASN A 85 2.92 -10.45 11.20
N GLU A 86 2.83 -10.47 12.53
CA GLU A 86 2.55 -9.29 13.37
C GLU A 86 3.67 -8.24 13.33
N GLN A 87 4.93 -8.63 13.10
CA GLN A 87 6.04 -7.69 13.01
C GLN A 87 5.87 -6.73 11.82
N GLN A 88 5.33 -7.24 10.71
CA GLN A 88 5.01 -6.43 9.53
C GLN A 88 3.89 -5.42 9.79
N GLN A 89 2.95 -5.73 10.69
CA GLN A 89 1.88 -4.82 11.06
C GLN A 89 2.44 -3.54 11.70
N GLY A 90 3.39 -3.70 12.62
CA GLY A 90 4.08 -2.56 13.25
C GLY A 90 4.80 -1.67 12.24
N LEU A 91 5.42 -2.24 11.19
CA LEU A 91 6.07 -1.48 10.12
C LEU A 91 5.05 -0.72 9.25
N LEU A 92 3.91 -1.34 8.95
CA LEU A 92 2.82 -0.73 8.19
C LEU A 92 2.23 0.47 8.94
N ASP A 93 1.93 0.30 10.22
CA ASP A 93 1.35 1.34 11.06
C ASP A 93 2.30 2.53 11.22
N GLN A 94 3.58 2.27 11.49
CA GLN A 94 4.60 3.32 11.58
C GLN A 94 4.74 4.11 10.27
N PHE A 95 4.67 3.43 9.12
CA PHE A 95 4.74 4.09 7.82
C PHE A 95 3.54 5.02 7.60
N MET A 96 2.32 4.55 7.89
CA MET A 96 1.10 5.34 7.74
C MET A 96 1.08 6.54 8.69
N MET A 97 1.46 6.36 9.96
CA MET A 97 1.54 7.44 10.94
C MET A 97 2.53 8.54 10.52
N LYS A 98 3.74 8.17 10.08
CA LYS A 98 4.77 9.13 9.64
C LYS A 98 4.29 9.97 8.45
N LYS A 99 3.57 9.35 7.51
CA LYS A 99 3.04 10.05 6.33
C LYS A 99 1.83 10.93 6.67
N GLY A 100 0.94 10.48 7.55
CA GLY A 100 -0.20 11.28 8.04
C GLY A 100 0.22 12.55 8.78
N ASN A 101 1.29 12.49 9.58
CA ASN A 101 1.82 13.65 10.29
C ASN A 101 2.54 14.65 9.36
N ASN A 102 3.17 14.14 8.29
CA ASN A 102 3.82 15.01 7.32
C ASN A 102 2.81 15.77 6.46
N SER A 103 1.69 15.16 6.08
CA SER A 103 0.61 15.88 5.37
C SER A 103 -0.01 16.95 6.25
N SER A 104 -0.31 16.68 7.52
CA SER A 104 -0.86 17.70 8.43
C SER A 104 0.11 18.87 8.65
N THR A 105 1.42 18.60 8.68
CA THR A 105 2.43 19.64 8.83
C THR A 105 2.58 20.45 7.53
N GLN A 106 2.56 19.80 6.37
CA GLN A 106 2.58 20.46 5.06
C GLN A 106 1.36 21.38 4.87
N ASP A 107 0.16 20.88 5.21
CA ASP A 107 -1.09 21.64 5.12
C ASP A 107 -1.09 22.84 6.08
N LEU A 108 -0.51 22.69 7.27
CA LEU A 108 -0.34 23.78 8.23
C LEU A 108 0.59 24.88 7.69
N TRP A 109 1.68 24.51 7.01
CA TRP A 109 2.61 25.47 6.41
C TRP A 109 2.00 26.22 5.22
N GLU A 110 1.22 25.53 4.37
CA GLU A 110 0.50 26.17 3.26
C GLU A 110 -0.61 27.12 3.75
N ALA A 111 -1.26 26.82 4.88
CA ALA A 111 -2.29 27.68 5.47
C ALA A 111 -1.74 28.99 6.09
N LEU A 112 -0.43 29.07 6.30
CA LEU A 112 0.26 30.23 6.86
C LEU A 112 0.88 31.14 5.78
N LYS A 113 0.73 30.81 4.49
CA LYS A 113 1.25 31.56 3.35
C LYS A 113 0.16 32.37 2.65
#